data_AF-A0A852C5N8-F1
#
_entry.id   AF-A0A852C5N8-F1
#
_cell.length_a   1.000
_cell.length_b   1.000
_cell.length_c   1.000
_cell.angle_alpha   90.00
_cell.angle_beta   90.00
_cell.angle_gamma   90.00
#
_symmetry.space_group_name_H-M   'P 1'
#
loop_
_entity.id
_entity.type
_entity.pdbx_description
1 polymer ?
#
loop_
_entity_poly.entity_id
_entity_poly.type
_entity_poly.pdbx_seq_one_letter_code
_entity_poly.pdbx_strand_id
1 'polypeptide(L)'
;EEAYTNLTQQCWECFVDSMRNVTASELCEWKVISRPYSFLQYCLEAWADRLGYGYPNTLAEQYIFQSHHRYFHNCTLQHQVYFDPPEDVLLAMIIAPICLIPFLVTLVIWRSKDGKAQP
;
A
#
# COMPACT_ATOMS: atom_id res chain seq x y z
N GLU A 1 0.59 -15.20 31.13
CA GLU A 1 0.63 -15.97 29.88
C GLU A 1 -0.77 -16.43 29.47
N GLU A 2 -1.45 -17.28 30.25
CA GLU A 2 -2.81 -17.77 29.93
C GLU A 2 -3.84 -16.66 29.66
N ALA A 3 -3.83 -15.58 30.47
CA ALA A 3 -4.69 -14.43 30.25
C ALA A 3 -4.45 -13.73 28.90
N TYR A 4 -3.18 -13.61 28.46
CA TYR A 4 -2.85 -12.99 27.19
C TYR A 4 -3.38 -13.83 26.03
N THR A 5 -3.13 -15.14 26.07
CA THR A 5 -3.63 -16.10 25.07
C THR A 5 -5.16 -16.06 24.95
N ASN A 6 -5.88 -16.02 26.08
CA ASN A 6 -7.34 -15.95 26.07
C ASN A 6 -7.86 -14.65 25.43
N LEU A 7 -7.20 -13.52 25.70
CA LEU A 7 -7.60 -12.22 25.14
C LEU A 7 -7.28 -12.11 23.64
N THR A 8 -6.12 -12.59 23.21
CA THR A 8 -5.78 -12.66 21.78
C THR A 8 -6.68 -13.63 21.03
N GLN A 9 -7.10 -14.73 21.68
CA GLN A 9 -8.07 -15.66 21.12
C GLN A 9 -9.44 -14.99 20.90
N GLN A 10 -9.89 -14.14 21.82
CA GLN A 10 -11.12 -13.34 21.62
C GLN A 10 -10.97 -12.37 20.45
N CYS A 11 -9.81 -11.71 20.29
CA CYS A 11 -9.54 -10.87 19.12
C CYS A 11 -9.70 -11.66 17.81
N TRP A 12 -9.15 -12.88 17.78
CA TRP A 12 -9.25 -13.78 16.63
C TRP A 12 -10.69 -14.18 16.33
N GLU A 13 -11.47 -14.55 17.34
CA GLU A 13 -12.89 -14.91 17.19
C GLU A 13 -13.72 -13.74 16.64
N CYS A 14 -13.50 -12.52 17.14
CA CYS A 14 -14.14 -11.31 16.63
C CYS A 14 -13.75 -11.01 15.17
N PHE A 15 -12.50 -11.25 14.79
CA PHE A 15 -12.04 -11.14 13.41
C PHE A 15 -12.75 -12.17 12.51
N VAL A 16 -12.79 -13.44 12.92
CA VAL A 16 -13.47 -14.52 12.17
C VAL A 16 -14.96 -14.22 12.00
N ASP A 17 -15.63 -13.70 13.03
CA ASP A 17 -17.03 -13.30 12.97
C ASP A 17 -17.25 -12.15 11.98
N SER A 18 -16.37 -11.14 12.00
CA SER A 18 -16.40 -10.02 11.05
C SER A 18 -16.14 -10.46 9.60
N MET A 19 -15.36 -11.53 9.40
CA MET A 19 -15.08 -12.10 8.08
C MET A 19 -16.15 -13.07 7.59
N ARG A 20 -17.15 -13.45 8.41
CA ARG A 20 -18.15 -14.48 8.07
C ARG A 20 -18.93 -14.19 6.78
N ASN A 21 -19.26 -12.92 6.55
CA ASN A 21 -20.09 -12.50 5.42
C ASN A 21 -19.29 -12.00 4.22
N VAL A 22 -17.95 -12.10 4.26
CA VAL A 22 -17.09 -11.69 3.15
C VAL A 22 -17.03 -12.84 2.13
N THR A 23 -17.43 -12.56 0.89
CA THR A 23 -17.42 -13.56 -0.18
C THR A 23 -16.00 -13.81 -0.70
N ALA A 24 -15.77 -14.96 -1.34
CA ALA A 24 -14.45 -15.30 -1.90
C ALA A 24 -13.91 -14.25 -2.89
N SER A 25 -14.78 -13.63 -3.68
CA SER A 25 -14.41 -12.54 -4.60
C SER A 25 -14.00 -11.25 -3.89
N GLU A 26 -14.48 -11.04 -2.66
CA GLU A 26 -14.21 -9.82 -1.88
C GLU A 26 -12.99 -9.98 -0.96
N LEU A 27 -12.51 -11.20 -0.70
CA LEU A 27 -11.38 -11.45 0.21
C LEU A 27 -10.10 -10.74 -0.21
N CYS A 28 -9.91 -10.51 -1.51
CA CYS A 28 -8.73 -9.85 -2.06
C CYS A 28 -8.94 -8.33 -2.27
N GLU A 29 -10.12 -7.81 -1.94
CA GLU A 29 -10.43 -6.39 -2.03
C GLU A 29 -10.03 -5.70 -0.72
N TRP A 30 -8.87 -5.01 -0.71
CA TRP A 30 -8.37 -4.31 0.49
C TRP A 30 -9.41 -3.37 1.10
N LYS A 31 -10.25 -2.72 0.28
CA LYS A 31 -11.33 -1.84 0.74
C LYS A 31 -12.36 -2.58 1.62
N VAL A 32 -12.60 -3.85 1.36
CA VAL A 32 -13.53 -4.70 2.14
C VAL A 32 -12.86 -5.21 3.40
N ILE A 33 -11.64 -5.75 3.27
CA ILE A 33 -10.97 -6.47 4.37
C ILE A 33 -10.13 -5.59 5.30
N SER A 34 -9.85 -4.34 4.91
CA SER A 34 -9.03 -3.40 5.72
C SER A 34 -9.58 -3.18 7.12
N ARG A 35 -10.90 -3.06 7.29
CA ARG A 35 -11.52 -2.84 8.61
C ARG A 35 -11.36 -4.04 9.55
N PRO A 36 -11.80 -5.26 9.21
CA PRO A 36 -11.62 -6.41 10.09
C PRO A 36 -10.14 -6.73 10.33
N TYR A 37 -9.28 -6.58 9.32
CA TYR A 37 -7.84 -6.81 9.46
C TYR A 37 -7.19 -5.81 10.43
N SER A 38 -7.49 -4.51 10.28
CA SER A 38 -6.99 -3.47 11.19
C SER A 38 -7.50 -3.67 12.62
N PHE A 39 -8.74 -4.14 12.78
CA PHE A 39 -9.27 -4.50 14.10
C PHE A 39 -8.46 -5.62 14.75
N LEU A 40 -8.14 -6.70 14.01
CA LEU A 40 -7.32 -7.80 14.55
C LEU A 40 -5.95 -7.29 15.01
N GLN A 41 -5.26 -6.54 14.15
CA GLN A 41 -3.96 -5.97 14.47
C GLN A 41 -4.01 -5.08 15.73
N TYR A 42 -4.94 -4.13 15.75
CA TYR A 42 -5.12 -3.22 16.89
C TYR A 42 -5.49 -3.97 18.18
N CYS A 43 -6.34 -4.98 18.12
CA CYS A 43 -6.75 -5.75 19.30
C CYS A 43 -5.56 -6.51 19.91
N LEU A 44 -4.71 -7.12 19.06
CA LEU A 44 -3.49 -7.82 19.49
C LEU A 44 -2.47 -6.86 20.12
N GLU A 45 -2.23 -5.71 19.49
CA GLU A 45 -1.34 -4.65 19.96
C GLU A 45 -1.84 -4.07 21.30
N ALA A 46 -3.13 -3.72 21.39
CA ALA A 46 -3.71 -3.14 22.59
C ALA A 46 -3.63 -4.08 23.81
N TRP A 47 -3.81 -5.39 23.64
CA TRP A 47 -3.66 -6.34 24.74
C TRP A 47 -2.20 -6.63 25.08
N ALA A 48 -1.29 -6.60 24.09
CA ALA A 48 0.14 -6.67 24.35
C ALA A 48 0.57 -5.49 25.24
N ASP A 49 0.23 -4.27 24.85
CA ASP A 49 0.55 -3.04 25.58
C ASP A 49 -0.04 -3.03 26.99
N ARG A 50 -1.33 -3.36 27.15
CA ARG A 50 -2.02 -3.36 28.45
C ARG A 50 -1.41 -4.35 29.44
N LEU A 51 -0.87 -5.46 28.96
CA LEU A 51 -0.27 -6.50 29.80
C LEU A 51 1.26 -6.43 29.85
N GLY A 52 1.87 -5.44 29.18
CA GLY A 52 3.31 -5.21 29.18
C GLY A 52 4.13 -6.17 28.30
N TYR A 53 3.52 -6.81 27.30
CA TYR A 53 4.25 -7.57 26.28
C TYR A 53 4.73 -6.65 25.15
N GLY A 54 5.87 -6.97 24.54
CA GLY A 54 6.31 -6.29 23.32
C GLY A 54 5.40 -6.60 22.13
N TYR A 55 5.28 -5.65 21.20
CA TYR A 55 4.61 -5.83 19.92
C TYR A 55 5.53 -5.37 18.77
N PRO A 56 5.65 -6.13 17.66
CA PRO A 56 5.07 -7.45 17.44
C PRO A 56 5.71 -8.54 18.33
N ASN A 57 4.98 -9.63 18.54
CA ASN A 57 5.45 -10.82 19.24
C ASN A 57 5.00 -12.11 18.53
N THR A 58 5.55 -13.25 18.95
CA THR A 58 5.33 -14.56 18.31
C THR A 58 3.87 -14.97 18.25
N LEU A 59 3.07 -14.67 19.29
CA LEU A 59 1.66 -15.02 19.32
C LEU A 59 0.84 -14.14 18.36
N ALA A 60 1.09 -12.83 18.36
CA ALA A 60 0.45 -11.93 17.41
C ALA A 60 0.78 -12.30 15.95
N GLU A 61 2.04 -12.63 15.68
CA GLU A 61 2.51 -13.07 14.37
C GLU A 61 1.82 -14.36 13.89
N GLN A 62 1.57 -15.32 14.79
CA GLN A 62 0.82 -16.54 14.47
C GLN A 62 -0.61 -16.23 13.99
N TYR A 63 -1.33 -15.34 14.67
CA TYR A 63 -2.68 -14.94 14.24
C TYR A 63 -2.68 -14.20 12.90
N ILE A 64 -1.68 -13.34 12.68
CA ILE A 64 -1.52 -12.64 11.41
C ILE A 64 -1.25 -13.65 10.28
N PHE A 65 -0.32 -14.59 10.45
CA PHE A 65 -0.09 -15.64 9.44
C PHE A 65 -1.30 -16.55 9.23
N GLN A 66 -2.00 -16.90 10.30
CA GLN A 66 -3.22 -17.68 10.21
C GLN A 66 -4.29 -16.96 9.38
N SER A 67 -4.42 -15.63 9.50
CA SER A 67 -5.32 -14.84 8.67
C SER A 67 -4.96 -14.93 7.18
N HIS A 68 -3.67 -14.77 6.85
CA HIS A 68 -3.16 -14.87 5.49
C HIS A 68 -3.40 -16.26 4.89
N HIS A 69 -3.05 -17.31 5.62
CA HIS A 69 -3.26 -18.68 5.17
C HIS A 69 -4.75 -19.01 4.99
N ARG A 70 -5.60 -18.60 5.95
CA ARG A 70 -7.03 -18.95 5.94
C ARG A 70 -7.83 -18.16 4.90
N TYR A 71 -7.58 -16.86 4.76
CA TYR A 71 -8.43 -15.97 3.97
C TYR A 71 -7.77 -15.44 2.70
N PHE A 72 -6.45 -15.26 2.70
CA PHE A 72 -5.76 -14.50 1.64
C PHE A 72 -4.80 -15.33 0.78
N HIS A 73 -4.74 -16.66 0.96
CA HIS A 73 -3.78 -17.54 0.28
C HIS A 73 -3.89 -17.55 -1.26
N ASN A 74 -5.07 -17.25 -1.81
CA ASN A 74 -5.31 -17.16 -3.25
C ASN A 74 -5.33 -15.72 -3.77
N CYS A 75 -5.03 -14.74 -2.93
CA CYS A 75 -4.97 -13.35 -3.36
C CYS A 75 -3.62 -13.09 -4.04
N THR A 76 -3.65 -12.86 -5.35
CA THR A 76 -2.52 -12.27 -6.04
C THR A 76 -2.48 -10.79 -5.73
N LEU A 77 -1.31 -10.30 -5.35
CA LEU A 77 -1.06 -8.88 -5.15
C LEU A 77 -1.15 -8.18 -6.52
N GLN A 78 -2.36 -7.82 -6.93
CA GLN A 78 -2.61 -6.95 -8.09
C GLN A 78 -2.32 -5.49 -7.71
N HIS A 79 -1.31 -5.23 -6.88
CA HIS A 79 -0.83 -3.86 -6.76
C HIS A 79 0.07 -3.61 -7.96
N GLN A 80 -0.36 -2.66 -8.79
CA GLN A 80 0.55 -1.63 -9.25
C GLN A 80 1.21 -1.06 -8.01
N VAL A 81 2.28 -1.72 -7.54
CA VAL A 81 3.29 -1.02 -6.78
C VAL A 81 3.59 0.18 -7.65
N TYR A 82 3.45 1.39 -7.09
CA TYR A 82 4.00 2.59 -7.69
C TYR A 82 5.52 2.40 -7.68
N PHE A 83 6.01 1.51 -8.54
CA PHE A 83 7.40 1.44 -8.89
C PHE A 83 7.68 2.70 -9.66
N ASP A 84 8.84 3.28 -9.40
CA ASP A 84 9.40 4.22 -10.35
C ASP A 84 9.37 3.57 -11.75
N PRO A 85 9.03 4.33 -12.80
CA PRO A 85 9.12 3.82 -14.15
C PRO A 85 10.53 3.27 -14.40
N PRO A 86 10.68 2.30 -15.30
CA PRO A 86 12.00 1.77 -15.69
C PRO A 86 13.01 2.91 -15.93
N GLU A 87 14.27 2.70 -15.52
CA GLU A 87 15.29 3.76 -15.48
C GLU A 87 15.47 4.47 -16.83
N ASP A 88 15.35 3.72 -17.93
CA ASP A 88 15.40 4.22 -19.30
C ASP A 88 14.21 5.14 -19.64
N VAL A 89 13.01 4.79 -19.19
CA VAL A 89 11.79 5.62 -19.37
C VAL A 89 11.91 6.88 -18.53
N LEU A 90 12.34 6.76 -17.28
CA LEU A 90 12.56 7.90 -16.40
C LEU A 90 13.59 8.87 -16.99
N LEU A 91 14.73 8.35 -17.47
CA LEU A 91 15.77 9.14 -18.09
C LEU A 91 15.26 9.86 -19.35
N ALA A 92 14.48 9.18 -20.19
CA ALA A 92 13.87 9.80 -21.37
C ALA A 92 12.92 10.94 -20.98
N MET A 93 12.10 10.76 -19.95
CA MET A 93 11.21 11.81 -19.44
C MET A 93 11.96 13.01 -18.84
N ILE A 94 13.18 12.82 -18.32
CA ILE A 94 14.03 13.89 -17.80
C ILE A 94 14.75 14.63 -18.94
N ILE A 95 15.32 13.89 -19.90
CA ILE A 95 16.07 14.48 -21.02
C ILE A 95 15.15 15.25 -21.97
N ALA A 96 13.93 14.75 -22.22
CA ALA A 96 12.98 15.38 -23.13
C ALA A 96 12.71 16.88 -22.81
N PRO A 97 12.28 17.29 -21.60
CA PRO A 97 12.09 18.70 -21.28
C PRO A 97 13.41 19.48 -21.28
N ILE A 98 14.53 18.89 -20.85
CA ILE A 98 15.85 19.55 -20.87
C ILE A 98 16.25 19.93 -22.29
N CYS A 99 15.95 19.11 -23.30
CA CYS A 99 16.26 19.41 -24.70
C CYS A 99 15.19 20.29 -25.37
N LEU A 100 13.91 20.05 -25.07
CA LEU A 100 12.80 20.75 -25.72
C LEU A 100 12.70 22.23 -25.30
N ILE A 101 12.91 22.55 -24.02
CA ILE A 101 12.84 23.92 -23.52
C ILE A 101 13.83 24.87 -24.24
N PRO A 102 15.15 24.61 -24.28
CA PRO A 102 16.09 25.50 -24.98
C PRO A 102 15.84 25.53 -26.49
N PHE A 103 15.41 24.42 -27.10
CA PHE A 103 15.02 24.40 -28.51
C PHE A 103 13.85 25.35 -28.79
N LEU A 104 12.77 25.26 -28.00
CA LEU A 104 11.62 26.15 -28.14
C LEU A 104 11.99 27.62 -27.85
N VAL A 105 12.80 27.88 -26.82
CA VAL A 105 13.26 29.23 -26.48
C VAL A 105 14.05 29.85 -27.64
N THR A 106 15.00 29.11 -28.21
CA THR A 106 15.79 29.59 -29.36
C THR A 106 14.92 29.83 -30.60
N LEU A 107 13.96 28.95 -30.88
CA LEU A 107 12.98 29.15 -31.95
C LEU A 107 12.12 30.40 -31.75
N VAL A 108 11.63 30.65 -30.53
CA VAL A 108 10.84 31.84 -30.21
C VAL A 108 11.65 33.11 -30.37
N ILE A 109 12.91 33.12 -29.89
CA ILE A 109 13.82 34.26 -30.06
C ILE A 109 14.07 34.53 -31.54
N TRP A 110 14.33 33.47 -32.33
CA TRP A 110 14.58 33.61 -33.75
C TRP A 110 13.37 34.18 -34.50
N ARG A 111 12.18 33.62 -34.27
CA ARG A 111 10.93 34.14 -34.85
C ARG A 111 10.61 35.57 -34.40
N SER A 112 10.91 35.91 -33.15
CA SER A 112 10.73 37.28 -32.63
C SER A 112 11.68 38.28 -33.31
N LYS A 113 12.90 37.86 -33.65
CA LYS A 113 13.87 38.68 -34.37
C LYS A 113 13.46 38.89 -35.84
N ASP A 114 12.98 37.84 -36.51
CA ASP A 114 12.50 37.95 -37.89
C ASP A 114 11.20 38.77 -37.99
N GLY A 115 10.32 38.71 -36.98
CA GLY A 115 9.13 39.55 -36.89
C GLY A 115 9.39 41.03 -36.61
N LYS A 116 10.62 41.40 -36.22
CA LYS A 116 11.07 42.81 -36.12
C LYS A 116 11.81 43.29 -37.38
N ALA A 117 11.99 42.43 -38.38
CA ALA A 117 12.55 42.76 -39.68
C ALA A 117 11.45 42.99 -40.73
N GLN A 118 10.40 43.73 -40.37
CA GLN A 118 9.42 44.25 -41.30
C GLN A 118 9.41 45.78 -41.16
N PRO A 119 9.98 46.54 -42.11
CA PRO A 119 9.86 47.99 -42.16
C PRO A 119 8.42 48.44 -42.45
#